data_AF-X1N579-F1
#
_entry.id   AF-X1N579-F1
#
_cell.length_a   1.000
_cell.length_b   1.000
_cell.length_c   1.000
_cell.angle_alpha   90.00
_cell.angle_beta   90.00
_cell.angle_gamma   90.00
#
_symmetry.space_group_name_H-M   'P 1'
#
loop_
_entity.id
_entity.type
_entity.pdbx_description
1 polymer ?
#
loop_
_entity_poly.entity_id
_entity_poly.type
_entity_poly.pdbx_seq_one_letter_code
_entity_poly.pdbx_strand_id
1 'polypeptide(L)'
;EAKPMPEEIKTAAAEVVRLTSEVEALERSIAEEKRGLIEGEPIPEAATKRLKTLQVKRNRAISTLEKAKSDYDRLVAEWKHGLP
;
A
#
# COMPACT_ATOMS: atom_id res chain seq x y z
N GLU A 1 -27.89 13.76 16.20
CA GLU A 1 -27.02 12.63 16.61
C GLU A 1 -26.15 12.21 15.43
N ALA A 2 -24.85 12.02 15.63
CA ALA A 2 -24.02 11.37 14.62
C ALA A 2 -24.42 9.89 14.59
N LYS A 3 -24.83 9.38 13.42
CA LYS A 3 -25.00 7.93 13.25
C LYS A 3 -23.69 7.26 13.69
N PRO A 4 -23.71 6.18 14.49
CA PRO A 4 -22.49 5.44 14.77
C PRO A 4 -21.91 4.90 13.46
N MET A 5 -20.59 5.00 13.28
CA MET A 5 -19.90 4.46 12.12
C MET A 5 -19.97 2.92 12.14
N PRO A 6 -20.43 2.26 11.07
CA PRO A 6 -20.46 0.81 10.97
C PRO A 6 -19.09 0.15 11.14
N GLU A 7 -19.06 -1.06 11.72
CA GLU A 7 -17.83 -1.85 11.89
C GLU A 7 -17.13 -2.19 10.57
N GLU A 8 -17.90 -2.34 9.49
CA GLU A 8 -17.36 -2.57 8.15
C GLU A 8 -16.49 -1.41 7.67
N ILE A 9 -16.91 -0.17 7.91
CA ILE A 9 -16.14 1.04 7.57
C ILE A 9 -14.86 1.11 8.40
N LYS A 10 -14.94 0.79 9.70
CA LYS A 10 -13.77 0.75 10.59
C LYS A 10 -12.76 -0.31 10.14
N THR A 11 -13.26 -1.47 9.72
CA THR A 11 -12.43 -2.57 9.21
C THR A 11 -11.75 -2.17 7.90
N ALA A 12 -12.49 -1.59 6.96
CA ALA A 12 -11.94 -1.09 5.70
C ALA A 12 -10.89 0.02 5.93
N ALA A 13 -11.15 0.93 6.87
CA ALA A 13 -10.17 1.95 7.26
C ALA A 13 -8.88 1.33 7.84
N ALA A 14 -9.01 0.35 8.73
CA ALA A 14 -7.87 -0.35 9.30
C ALA A 14 -7.04 -1.07 8.21
N GLU A 15 -7.71 -1.67 7.22
CA GLU A 15 -7.05 -2.30 6.08
C GLU A 15 -6.29 -1.30 5.21
N VAL A 16 -6.89 -0.13 4.92
CA VAL A 16 -6.21 0.96 4.19
C VAL A 16 -4.96 1.42 4.94
N VAL A 17 -5.01 1.57 6.26
CA VAL A 17 -3.85 1.95 7.09
C VAL A 17 -2.77 0.87 7.05
N ARG A 18 -3.15 -0.41 7.17
CA ARG A 18 -2.22 -1.55 7.10
C ARG A 18 -1.50 -1.58 5.75
N LEU A 19 -2.25 -1.49 4.65
CA LEU A 19 -1.71 -1.52 3.29
C LEU A 19 -0.84 -0.29 2.98
N THR A 20 -1.18 0.88 3.52
CA THR A 20 -0.34 2.09 3.40
C THR A 20 1.02 1.86 4.07
N SER A 21 1.02 1.30 5.28
CA SER A 21 2.26 0.97 6.01
C SER A 21 3.12 -0.06 5.25
N GLU A 22 2.48 -1.03 4.60
CA GLU A 22 3.17 -2.04 3.76
C GLU A 22 3.83 -1.42 2.53
N VAL A 23 3.15 -0.49 1.85
CA VAL A 23 3.73 0.26 0.72
C VAL A 23 4.94 1.07 1.17
N GLU A 24 4.83 1.82 2.28
CA GLU A 24 5.94 2.60 2.82
C GLU A 24 7.16 1.74 3.17
N ALA A 25 6.95 0.57 3.78
CA ALA A 25 8.03 -0.36 4.11
C ALA A 25 8.74 -0.89 2.85
N LEU A 26 7.99 -1.19 1.80
CA LEU A 26 8.55 -1.60 0.51
C LEU A 26 9.32 -0.46 -0.17
N GLU A 27 8.84 0.77 -0.07
CA GLU A 27 9.55 1.94 -0.60
C GLU A 27 10.88 2.20 0.11
N ARG A 28 10.91 2.06 1.44
CA ARG A 28 12.17 2.13 2.22
C ARG A 28 13.14 1.03 1.81
N SER A 29 12.66 -0.21 1.68
CA SER A 29 13.47 -1.35 1.23
C SER A 29 14.08 -1.12 -0.17
N ILE A 30 13.30 -0.52 -1.09
CA ILE A 30 13.77 -0.16 -2.43
C ILE A 30 14.85 0.93 -2.35
N ALA A 31 14.67 1.94 -1.49
CA ALA A 31 15.64 3.02 -1.32
C ALA A 31 16.98 2.51 -0.75
N GLU A 32 16.92 1.62 0.24
CA GLU A 32 18.09 0.96 0.82
C GLU A 32 18.84 0.10 -0.22
N GLU A 33 18.13 -0.75 -0.97
CA GLU A 33 18.73 -1.58 -2.02
C GLU A 33 19.38 -0.71 -3.11
N LYS A 34 18.73 0.39 -3.52
CA LYS A 34 19.30 1.37 -4.47
C LYS A 34 20.56 2.03 -3.94
N ARG A 35 20.63 2.35 -2.65
CA ARG A 35 21.82 2.95 -2.03
C ARG A 35 22.99 1.98 -2.04
N GLY A 36 22.76 0.72 -1.67
CA GLY A 36 23.79 -0.32 -1.70
C GLY A 36 24.34 -0.61 -3.11
N LEU A 37 23.51 -0.42 -4.15
CA LEU A 37 23.91 -0.56 -5.55
C LEU A 37 24.85 0.56 -6.04
N ILE A 38 24.75 1.76 -5.49
CA ILE A 38 25.58 2.92 -5.90
C ILE A 38 27.01 2.80 -5.33
N GLU A 39 27.20 2.07 -4.22
CA GLU A 39 28.49 1.94 -3.54
C GLU A 39 29.38 0.80 -4.06
N GLY A 40 28.93 0.00 -5.04
CA GLY A 40 29.70 -1.13 -5.57
C GLY A 40 29.63 -1.26 -7.10
N GLU A 41 30.76 -1.00 -7.78
CA GLU A 41 30.95 -1.41 -9.17
C GLU A 41 31.81 -2.68 -9.25
N PRO A 42 31.43 -3.69 -10.06
CA PRO A 42 30.22 -3.76 -10.88
C PRO A 42 28.95 -4.14 -10.09
N ILE A 43 27.79 -3.60 -10.49
CA ILE A 43 26.48 -3.92 -9.91
C ILE A 43 26.20 -5.43 -10.04
N PRO A 44 26.06 -6.17 -8.92
CA PRO A 44 25.77 -7.60 -8.98
C PRO A 44 24.39 -7.87 -9.59
N GLU A 45 24.27 -8.81 -10.53
CA GLU A 45 22.98 -9.22 -11.12
C GLU A 45 21.95 -9.63 -10.05
N ALA A 46 22.42 -10.23 -8.95
CA ALA A 46 21.59 -10.60 -7.82
C ALA A 46 20.89 -9.39 -7.18
N ALA A 47 21.58 -8.26 -7.04
CA ALA A 47 21.04 -7.03 -6.46
C ALA A 47 20.04 -6.37 -7.42
N THR A 48 20.31 -6.37 -8.73
CA THR A 48 19.34 -5.94 -9.76
C THR A 48 18.06 -6.77 -9.73
N LYS A 49 18.17 -8.09 -9.55
CA LYS A 49 17.01 -9.00 -9.45
C LYS A 49 16.21 -8.77 -8.17
N ARG A 50 16.87 -8.51 -7.05
CA ARG A 50 16.22 -8.17 -5.77
C ARG A 50 15.46 -6.85 -5.88
N LEU A 51 16.09 -5.81 -6.41
CA LEU A 51 15.45 -4.52 -6.65
C LEU A 51 14.20 -4.66 -7.52
N LYS A 52 14.29 -5.37 -8.65
CA LYS A 52 13.14 -5.62 -9.53
C LYS A 52 12.01 -6.35 -8.79
N THR A 53 12.36 -7.32 -7.95
CA THR A 53 11.38 -8.08 -7.15
C THR A 53 10.66 -7.16 -6.15
N LEU A 54 11.40 -6.30 -5.46
CA LEU A 54 10.84 -5.32 -4.52
C LEU A 54 9.91 -4.33 -5.24
N GLN A 55 10.29 -3.83 -6.41
CA GLN A 55 9.45 -2.96 -7.24
C GLN A 55 8.14 -3.64 -7.65
N VAL A 56 8.18 -4.90 -8.09
CA VAL A 56 6.97 -5.65 -8.43
C VAL A 56 6.06 -5.83 -7.20
N LYS A 57 6.62 -6.15 -6.03
CA LYS A 57 5.86 -6.25 -4.79
C LYS A 57 5.19 -4.93 -4.42
N ARG A 58 5.94 -3.82 -4.50
CA ARG A 58 5.44 -2.46 -4.24
C ARG A 58 4.29 -2.09 -5.18
N ASN A 59 4.41 -2.39 -6.46
CA ASN A 59 3.33 -2.11 -7.43
C ASN A 59 2.06 -2.93 -7.14
N ARG A 60 2.20 -4.19 -6.72
CA ARG A 60 1.06 -5.01 -6.30
C ARG A 60 0.41 -4.44 -5.03
N ALA A 61 1.21 -4.09 -4.03
CA ALA A 61 0.72 -3.50 -2.80
C ALA A 61 -0.03 -2.17 -3.04
N ILE A 62 0.47 -1.31 -3.93
CA ILE A 62 -0.23 -0.08 -4.36
C ILE A 62 -1.57 -0.41 -5.00
N SER A 63 -1.61 -1.36 -5.94
CA SER A 63 -2.88 -1.74 -6.60
C SER A 63 -3.92 -2.28 -5.59
N THR A 64 -3.47 -3.05 -4.60
CA THR A 64 -4.35 -3.53 -3.52
C THR A 64 -4.82 -2.37 -2.63
N LEU A 65 -3.93 -1.44 -2.29
CA LEU A 65 -4.27 -0.23 -1.52
C LEU A 65 -5.31 0.63 -2.23
N GLU A 66 -5.17 0.84 -3.54
CA GLU A 66 -6.12 1.63 -4.34
C GLU A 66 -7.51 1.00 -4.34
N LYS A 67 -7.60 -0.33 -4.42
CA LYS A 67 -8.86 -1.06 -4.29
C LYS A 67 -9.47 -0.90 -2.91
N ALA A 68 -8.68 -1.12 -1.85
CA ALA A 68 -9.14 -0.95 -0.47
C ALA A 68 -9.62 0.48 -0.17
N LYS A 69 -8.94 1.50 -0.72
CA LYS A 69 -9.39 2.90 -0.64
C LYS A 69 -10.73 3.11 -1.35
N SER A 70 -10.87 2.58 -2.56
CA SER A 70 -12.12 2.68 -3.32
C SER A 70 -13.28 2.01 -2.58
N ASP A 71 -13.05 0.85 -1.96
CA ASP A 71 -14.04 0.15 -1.15
C ASP A 71 -14.40 0.93 0.12
N TYR A 72 -13.41 1.48 0.82
CA TYR A 72 -13.65 2.36 1.98
C TYR A 72 -14.47 3.59 1.58
N ASP A 73 -14.09 4.28 0.51
CA ASP A 73 -14.77 5.48 0.03
C ASP A 73 -16.21 5.17 -0.38
N ARG A 74 -16.45 4.02 -1.01
CA ARG A 74 -17.79 3.50 -1.32
C ARG A 74 -18.63 3.31 -0.05
N LEU A 75 -18.13 2.57 0.93
CA LEU A 75 -18.86 2.31 2.18
C LEU A 75 -19.14 3.62 2.95
N VAL A 76 -18.21 4.57 2.95
CA VAL A 76 -18.41 5.89 3.54
C VAL A 76 -19.49 6.67 2.79
N ALA A 77 -19.52 6.62 1.47
CA ALA A 77 -20.55 7.27 0.66
C ALA A 77 -21.94 6.67 0.91
N GLU A 78 -22.05 5.33 0.91
CA GLU A 78 -23.28 4.60 1.25
C GLU A 78 -23.79 5.00 2.64
N TRP A 79 -22.92 5.04 3.66
CA TRP A 79 -23.30 5.44 5.02
C TRP A 79 -23.69 6.92 5.14
N LYS A 80 -22.95 7.84 4.49
CA LYS A 80 -23.22 9.28 4.56
C LYS A 80 -24.47 9.70 3.80
N HIS A 81 -24.70 9.09 2.65
CA HIS A 81 -25.74 9.54 1.70
C HIS A 81 -26.93 8.58 1.62
N GLY A 82 -26.86 7.40 2.27
CA GLY A 82 -27.90 6.37 2.16
C GLY A 82 -28.01 5.81 0.74
N LEU A 83 -26.93 5.88 -0.04
CA LEU A 83 -26.87 5.27 -1.36
C LEU A 83 -26.78 3.74 -1.20
N PRO A 84 -27.49 2.96 -2.03
CA PRO A 84 -27.42 1.49 -2.01
C PRO A 84 -26.07 0.97 -2.53
#